data_AF-A0A9E5C9P2-F1
#
_entry.id   AF-A0A9E5C9P2-F1
#
_cell.length_a   1.000
_cell.length_b   1.000
_cell.length_c   1.000
_cell.angle_alpha   90.00
_cell.angle_beta   90.00
_cell.angle_gamma   90.00
#
_symmetry.space_group_name_H-M   'P 1'
#
loop_
_entity.id
_entity.type
_entity.pdbx_description
1 polymer ?
#
loop_
_entity_poly.entity_id
_entity_poly.type
_entity_poly.pdbx_seq_one_letter_code
_entity_poly.pdbx_strand_id
1 'polypeptide(L)'
;MAKTLEIIHLADEDRIQLSIFDGQDRRSAPAVDFTTPLDDSDRREIAWYFRDYLDNPFGQARDRATAVETGLRNLGRLLFETVFRSNEAAAECYAAARSDGLSSYRLVISSPKAEFLALPWELLNEPDTGYLAPELGSVVRRTTAGEITAYTGQLATDQFNVLLVSPLPRPDVVDSSQAHSGDTIGSYGSLANAALSVLESLDVEVELDCLRPPTFAALAEHLAQRPGHYHLVHLDGLAWDSPDVMVSGAMVFEQEDGSADPVEASRIAELLVAAGVPTVLINAGDIGP
;
A
#
# COMPACT_ATOMS: atom_id res chain seq x y z
N MET A 1 20.07 -11.01 7.36
CA MET A 1 19.03 -10.33 6.56
C MET A 1 17.87 -11.29 6.38
N ALA A 2 16.64 -10.79 6.22
CA ALA A 2 15.47 -11.66 5.96
C ALA A 2 15.62 -12.33 4.59
N LYS A 3 15.17 -13.58 4.45
CA LYS A 3 15.16 -14.29 3.16
C LYS A 3 14.13 -13.63 2.23
N THR A 4 14.42 -13.54 0.94
CA THR A 4 13.56 -12.85 -0.03
C THR A 4 13.31 -13.66 -1.29
N LEU A 5 12.09 -13.55 -1.81
CA LEU A 5 11.73 -13.83 -3.20
C LEU A 5 11.54 -12.47 -3.86
N GLU A 6 12.35 -12.13 -4.86
CA GLU A 6 12.34 -10.82 -5.50
C GLU A 6 11.82 -10.92 -6.93
N ILE A 7 10.70 -10.27 -7.22
CA ILE A 7 10.20 -10.03 -8.58
C ILE A 7 10.75 -8.67 -9.01
N ILE A 8 11.68 -8.69 -9.96
CA ILE A 8 12.36 -7.49 -10.45
C ILE A 8 11.82 -7.18 -11.84
N HIS A 9 11.22 -6.01 -12.01
CA HIS A 9 10.79 -5.51 -13.31
C HIS A 9 11.96 -4.83 -14.02
N LEU A 10 12.42 -5.44 -15.11
CA LEU A 10 13.38 -4.87 -16.04
C LEU A 10 12.62 -3.98 -17.01
N ALA A 11 12.25 -2.79 -16.53
CA ALA A 11 11.29 -1.91 -17.18
C ALA A 11 11.66 -1.47 -18.62
N ASP A 12 12.95 -1.46 -18.96
CA ASP A 12 13.45 -1.09 -20.30
C ASP A 12 13.34 -2.24 -21.31
N GLU A 13 13.16 -3.48 -20.84
CA GLU A 13 13.07 -4.68 -21.67
C GLU A 13 11.65 -5.28 -21.69
N ASP A 14 10.70 -4.71 -20.94
CA ASP A 14 9.38 -5.30 -20.67
C ASP A 14 9.49 -6.77 -20.21
N ARG A 15 10.45 -7.02 -19.31
CA ARG A 15 10.76 -8.34 -18.76
C ARG A 15 10.72 -8.33 -17.24
N ILE A 16 10.49 -9.50 -16.67
CA ILE A 16 10.66 -9.72 -15.22
C ILE A 16 11.75 -10.74 -14.96
N GLN A 17 12.40 -10.61 -13.81
CA GLN A 17 13.36 -11.58 -13.29
C GLN A 17 13.00 -11.97 -11.86
N LEU A 18 12.91 -13.28 -11.62
CA LEU A 18 12.81 -13.83 -10.27
C LEU A 18 14.21 -14.01 -9.68
N SER A 19 14.43 -13.50 -8.48
CA SER A 19 15.60 -13.80 -7.66
C SER A 19 15.18 -14.37 -6.31
N ILE A 20 16.01 -15.24 -5.74
CA ILE A 20 15.89 -15.72 -4.37
C ILE A 20 17.16 -15.35 -3.60
N PHE A 21 16.98 -14.90 -2.37
CA PHE A 21 18.05 -14.74 -1.40
C PHE A 21 17.70 -15.55 -0.14
N ASP A 22 18.49 -16.57 0.16
CA ASP A 22 18.23 -17.51 1.26
C ASP A 22 18.92 -17.11 2.58
N GLY A 23 19.48 -15.90 2.65
CA GLY A 23 20.23 -15.40 3.78
C GLY A 23 21.75 -15.53 3.64
N GLN A 24 22.22 -16.30 2.64
CA GLN A 24 23.64 -16.45 2.33
C GLN A 24 23.90 -16.12 0.87
N ASP A 25 23.19 -16.79 -0.04
CA ASP A 25 23.43 -16.70 -1.47
C ASP A 25 22.22 -16.11 -2.20
N ARG A 26 22.53 -15.33 -3.25
CA ARG A 26 21.54 -14.81 -4.18
C ARG A 26 21.60 -15.61 -5.48
N ARG A 27 20.45 -16.13 -5.90
CA ARG A 27 20.29 -16.83 -7.18
C ARG A 27 19.20 -16.14 -7.99
N SER A 28 19.41 -16.01 -9.29
CA SER A 28 18.46 -15.37 -10.20
C SER A 28 18.14 -16.30 -11.36
N ALA A 29 16.86 -16.45 -11.66
CA ALA A 29 16.41 -17.13 -12.86
C ALA A 29 16.69 -16.26 -14.10
N PRO A 30 16.73 -16.83 -15.32
CA PRO A 30 16.67 -16.06 -16.55
C PRO A 30 15.44 -15.15 -16.57
N ALA A 31 15.61 -13.91 -17.04
CA ALA A 31 14.50 -13.00 -17.23
C ALA A 31 13.55 -13.50 -18.32
N VAL A 32 12.28 -13.14 -18.22
CA VAL A 32 11.22 -13.56 -19.16
C VAL A 32 10.35 -12.37 -19.52
N ASP A 33 9.77 -12.41 -20.72
CA ASP A 33 8.87 -11.37 -21.21
C ASP A 33 7.66 -11.23 -20.29
N PHE A 34 7.27 -9.99 -20.02
CA PHE A 34 6.15 -9.66 -19.16
C PHE A 34 5.21 -8.71 -19.88
N THR A 35 3.98 -9.15 -20.08
CA THR A 35 2.90 -8.31 -20.56
C THR A 35 1.96 -8.02 -19.41
N THR A 36 1.57 -6.74 -19.24
CA THR A 36 0.57 -6.38 -18.21
C THR A 36 -0.72 -7.17 -18.44
N PRO A 37 -1.18 -7.97 -17.46
CA PRO A 37 -2.36 -8.81 -17.62
C PRO A 37 -3.68 -8.06 -17.35
N LEU A 38 -3.61 -6.76 -17.08
CA LEU A 38 -4.77 -5.91 -16.78
C LEU A 38 -4.80 -4.72 -17.73
N ASP A 39 -5.95 -4.51 -18.36
CA ASP A 39 -6.28 -3.30 -19.12
C ASP A 39 -7.17 -2.33 -18.32
N ASP A 40 -7.52 -1.19 -18.93
CA ASP A 40 -8.36 -0.17 -18.30
C ASP A 40 -9.81 -0.63 -18.07
N SER A 41 -10.30 -1.62 -18.82
CA SER A 41 -11.59 -2.24 -18.58
C SER A 41 -11.56 -3.10 -17.34
N ASP A 42 -10.55 -3.96 -17.19
CA ASP A 42 -10.37 -4.80 -16.01
C ASP A 42 -10.24 -3.94 -14.74
N ARG A 43 -9.44 -2.86 -14.81
CA ARG A 43 -9.26 -1.92 -13.68
C ARG A 43 -10.58 -1.27 -13.26
N ARG A 44 -11.44 -0.89 -14.21
CA ARG A 44 -12.76 -0.33 -13.91
C ARG A 44 -13.70 -1.34 -13.27
N GLU A 45 -13.67 -2.60 -13.71
CA GLU A 45 -14.48 -3.67 -13.12
C GLU A 45 -14.03 -4.00 -11.69
N ILE A 46 -12.71 -4.04 -11.44
CA ILE A 46 -12.15 -4.22 -10.10
C ILE A 46 -12.53 -3.04 -9.19
N ALA A 47 -12.40 -1.82 -9.68
CA ALA A 47 -12.77 -0.62 -8.92
C ALA A 47 -14.26 -0.61 -8.56
N TRP A 48 -15.14 -0.95 -9.51
CA TRP A 48 -16.57 -1.10 -9.26
C TRP A 48 -16.86 -2.16 -8.18
N TYR A 49 -16.17 -3.31 -8.21
CA TYR A 49 -16.38 -4.38 -7.23
C TYR A 49 -16.02 -3.94 -5.81
N PHE A 50 -14.92 -3.22 -5.63
CA PHE A 50 -14.49 -2.79 -4.29
C PHE A 50 -15.20 -1.54 -3.78
N ARG A 51 -15.70 -0.68 -4.67
CA ARG A 51 -16.35 0.58 -4.29
C ARG A 51 -17.87 0.49 -4.25
N ASP A 52 -18.48 -0.02 -5.31
CA ASP A 52 -19.91 0.20 -5.57
C ASP A 52 -20.75 -1.07 -5.31
N TYR A 53 -20.15 -2.26 -5.41
CA TYR A 53 -20.89 -3.52 -5.30
C TYR A 53 -21.60 -3.68 -3.94
N LEU A 54 -20.95 -3.23 -2.85
CA LEU A 54 -21.48 -3.37 -1.49
C LEU A 54 -22.73 -2.51 -1.25
N ASP A 55 -22.94 -1.45 -2.03
CA ASP A 55 -24.12 -0.59 -1.92
C ASP A 55 -25.38 -1.28 -2.47
N ASN A 56 -25.23 -2.14 -3.47
CA ASN A 56 -26.34 -2.89 -4.06
C ASN A 56 -25.94 -4.31 -4.51
N PRO A 57 -25.72 -5.24 -3.57
CA PRO A 57 -25.14 -6.56 -3.84
C PRO A 57 -26.16 -7.60 -4.37
N PHE A 58 -27.18 -7.16 -5.13
CA PHE A 58 -28.31 -8.00 -5.55
C PHE A 58 -28.52 -8.01 -7.08
N GLY A 59 -29.30 -8.97 -7.57
CA GLY A 59 -29.65 -9.06 -8.99
C GLY A 59 -28.44 -9.21 -9.90
N GLN A 60 -28.41 -8.44 -11.01
CA GLN A 60 -27.34 -8.49 -12.01
C GLN A 60 -25.96 -8.11 -11.44
N ALA A 61 -25.90 -7.32 -10.36
CA ALA A 61 -24.65 -6.98 -9.71
C ALA A 61 -23.93 -8.22 -9.16
N ARG A 62 -24.67 -9.26 -8.74
CA ARG A 62 -24.07 -10.51 -8.25
C ARG A 62 -23.33 -11.27 -9.35
N ASP A 63 -23.89 -11.31 -10.55
CA ASP A 63 -23.27 -12.01 -11.69
C ASP A 63 -22.01 -11.26 -12.13
N ARG A 64 -22.06 -9.91 -12.16
CA ARG A 64 -20.90 -9.05 -12.41
C ARG A 64 -19.80 -9.25 -11.37
N ALA A 65 -20.15 -9.25 -10.08
CA ALA A 65 -19.23 -9.53 -8.98
C ALA A 65 -18.57 -10.92 -9.11
N THR A 66 -19.35 -11.95 -9.45
CA THR A 66 -18.82 -13.31 -9.68
C THR A 66 -17.81 -13.35 -10.83
N ALA A 67 -18.04 -12.56 -11.89
CA ALA A 67 -17.11 -12.43 -13.01
C ALA A 67 -15.79 -11.77 -12.56
N VAL A 68 -15.86 -10.68 -11.77
CA VAL A 68 -14.68 -10.02 -11.19
C VAL A 68 -13.88 -10.97 -10.30
N GLU A 69 -14.55 -11.67 -9.37
CA GLU A 69 -13.89 -12.64 -8.48
C GLU A 69 -13.19 -13.76 -9.25
N THR A 70 -13.81 -14.23 -10.34
CA THR A 70 -13.22 -15.25 -11.21
C THR A 70 -12.03 -14.67 -11.97
N GLY A 71 -12.14 -13.44 -12.47
CA GLY A 71 -11.04 -12.70 -13.10
C GLY A 71 -9.84 -12.54 -12.17
N LEU A 72 -10.05 -12.10 -10.93
CA LEU A 72 -9.01 -11.94 -9.92
C LEU A 72 -8.30 -13.26 -9.59
N ARG A 73 -9.05 -14.38 -9.49
CA ARG A 73 -8.46 -15.72 -9.28
C ARG A 73 -7.61 -16.15 -10.47
N ASN A 74 -8.09 -15.93 -11.69
CA ASN A 74 -7.36 -16.29 -12.92
C ASN A 74 -6.11 -15.43 -13.09
N LEU A 75 -6.21 -14.13 -12.79
CA LEU A 75 -5.08 -13.20 -12.75
C LEU A 75 -4.00 -13.69 -11.78
N GLY A 76 -4.40 -14.06 -10.56
CA GLY A 76 -3.49 -14.60 -9.55
C GLY A 76 -2.69 -15.83 -10.01
N ARG A 77 -3.36 -16.73 -10.74
CA ARG A 77 -2.73 -17.93 -11.35
C ARG A 77 -1.80 -17.55 -12.50
N LEU A 78 -2.22 -16.64 -13.38
CA LEU A 78 -1.41 -16.16 -14.49
C LEU A 78 -0.12 -15.49 -13.99
N LEU A 79 -0.21 -14.63 -12.97
CA LEU A 79 0.95 -14.01 -12.34
C LEU A 79 1.87 -15.06 -11.73
N PHE A 80 1.32 -16.07 -11.05
CA PHE A 80 2.11 -17.14 -10.46
C PHE A 80 2.86 -17.95 -11.52
N GLU A 81 2.19 -18.33 -12.61
CA GLU A 81 2.81 -19.07 -13.72
C GLU A 81 3.92 -18.25 -14.39
N THR A 82 3.66 -16.96 -14.63
CA THR A 82 4.61 -16.03 -15.26
C THR A 82 5.85 -15.80 -14.40
N VAL A 83 5.73 -15.79 -13.08
CA VAL A 83 6.86 -15.55 -12.17
C VAL A 83 7.60 -16.84 -11.82
N PHE A 84 6.87 -17.84 -11.33
CA PHE A 84 7.45 -19.02 -10.66
C PHE A 84 7.49 -20.28 -11.53
N ARG A 85 6.82 -20.29 -12.70
CA ARG A 85 6.84 -21.43 -13.64
C ARG A 85 7.32 -21.06 -15.05
N SER A 86 7.92 -19.89 -15.20
CA SER A 86 8.37 -19.37 -16.50
C SER A 86 9.57 -20.11 -17.08
N ASN A 87 10.39 -20.73 -16.23
CA ASN A 87 11.47 -21.63 -16.61
C ASN A 87 11.86 -22.53 -15.42
N GLU A 88 12.71 -23.54 -15.69
CA GLU A 88 13.15 -24.51 -14.68
C GLU A 88 13.85 -23.82 -13.49
N ALA A 89 14.73 -22.84 -13.73
CA ALA A 89 15.41 -22.12 -12.66
C ALA A 89 14.45 -21.33 -11.76
N ALA A 90 13.39 -20.72 -12.32
CA ALA A 90 12.37 -20.04 -11.55
C ALA A 90 11.56 -21.02 -10.67
N ALA A 91 11.21 -22.19 -11.23
CA ALA A 91 10.53 -23.26 -10.51
C ALA A 91 11.39 -23.82 -9.37
N GLU A 92 12.69 -24.00 -9.60
CA GLU A 92 13.65 -24.43 -8.57
C GLU A 92 13.80 -23.39 -7.45
N CYS A 93 13.86 -22.10 -7.79
CA CYS A 93 13.91 -21.02 -6.79
C CYS A 93 12.66 -21.07 -5.89
N TYR A 94 11.48 -21.20 -6.49
CA TYR A 94 10.23 -21.31 -5.74
C TYR A 94 10.18 -22.58 -4.87
N ALA A 95 10.55 -23.74 -5.44
CA ALA A 95 10.55 -25.01 -4.73
C ALA A 95 11.51 -24.99 -3.53
N ALA A 96 12.67 -24.34 -3.66
CA ALA A 96 13.61 -24.16 -2.56
C ALA A 96 12.99 -23.32 -1.43
N ALA A 97 12.38 -22.18 -1.74
CA ALA A 97 11.72 -21.34 -0.74
C ALA A 97 10.57 -22.08 -0.05
N ARG A 98 9.78 -22.83 -0.81
CA ARG A 98 8.68 -23.63 -0.29
C ARG A 98 9.16 -24.76 0.63
N SER A 99 10.23 -25.46 0.27
CA SER A 99 10.82 -26.53 1.10
C SER A 99 11.40 -25.99 2.41
N ASP A 100 11.87 -24.75 2.42
CA ASP A 100 12.44 -24.07 3.57
C ASP A 100 11.36 -23.37 4.44
N GLY A 101 10.14 -23.25 3.92
CA GLY A 101 8.99 -22.63 4.57
C GLY A 101 8.82 -21.18 4.17
N LEU A 102 7.74 -20.90 3.41
CA LEU A 102 7.45 -19.58 2.86
C LEU A 102 7.31 -18.47 3.92
N SER A 103 6.96 -18.83 5.16
CA SER A 103 6.83 -17.86 6.27
C SER A 103 8.15 -17.19 6.64
N SER A 104 9.27 -17.81 6.28
CA SER A 104 10.61 -17.24 6.44
C SER A 104 11.01 -16.28 5.30
N TYR A 105 10.22 -16.24 4.22
CA TYR A 105 10.48 -15.41 3.04
C TYR A 105 9.57 -14.20 3.00
N ARG A 106 10.13 -13.08 2.56
CA ARG A 106 9.40 -11.90 2.12
C ARG A 106 9.33 -11.89 0.60
N LEU A 107 8.16 -11.62 0.03
CA LEU A 107 8.03 -11.28 -1.38
C LEU A 107 8.37 -9.80 -1.57
N VAL A 108 9.33 -9.50 -2.42
CA VAL A 108 9.75 -8.14 -2.78
C VAL A 108 9.45 -7.91 -4.24
N ILE A 109 8.64 -6.92 -4.57
CA ILE A 109 8.34 -6.50 -5.93
C ILE A 109 9.06 -5.18 -6.17
N SER A 110 9.94 -5.13 -7.16
CA SER A 110 10.75 -3.94 -7.47
C SER A 110 10.49 -3.46 -8.89
N SER A 111 10.10 -2.21 -9.05
CA SER A 111 9.83 -1.60 -10.37
C SER A 111 9.85 -0.07 -10.27
N PRO A 112 10.47 0.64 -11.23
CA PRO A 112 10.31 2.10 -11.32
C PRO A 112 8.93 2.52 -11.86
N LYS A 113 8.18 1.58 -12.46
CA LYS A 113 6.85 1.77 -13.05
C LYS A 113 5.76 1.52 -11.99
N ALA A 114 4.94 2.51 -11.69
CA ALA A 114 3.88 2.46 -10.69
C ALA A 114 2.76 1.47 -11.07
N GLU A 115 2.43 1.40 -12.35
CA GLU A 115 1.42 0.51 -12.94
C GLU A 115 1.74 -0.97 -12.72
N PHE A 116 3.02 -1.34 -12.67
CA PHE A 116 3.49 -2.69 -12.36
C PHE A 116 3.42 -2.97 -10.85
N LEU A 117 3.81 -1.99 -10.02
CA LEU A 117 3.70 -2.12 -8.57
C LEU A 117 2.22 -2.21 -8.13
N ALA A 118 1.32 -1.54 -8.84
CA ALA A 118 -0.11 -1.55 -8.59
C ALA A 118 -0.82 -2.87 -8.98
N LEU A 119 -0.11 -3.81 -9.62
CA LEU A 119 -0.67 -5.15 -9.82
C LEU A 119 -0.94 -5.82 -8.45
N PRO A 120 -2.01 -6.62 -8.36
CA PRO A 120 -2.41 -7.28 -7.11
C PRO A 120 -1.56 -8.53 -6.87
N TRP A 121 -0.26 -8.34 -6.62
CA TRP A 121 0.71 -9.41 -6.37
C TRP A 121 0.31 -10.32 -5.20
N GLU A 122 -0.50 -9.84 -4.27
CA GLU A 122 -1.09 -10.62 -3.18
C GLU A 122 -1.97 -11.77 -3.69
N LEU A 123 -2.49 -11.67 -4.91
CA LEU A 123 -3.30 -12.71 -5.54
C LEU A 123 -2.48 -13.85 -6.12
N LEU A 124 -1.15 -13.82 -6.09
CA LEU A 124 -0.30 -14.94 -6.52
C LEU A 124 -0.85 -16.26 -5.97
N ASN A 125 -1.34 -17.11 -6.87
CA ASN A 125 -2.12 -18.29 -6.53
C ASN A 125 -1.48 -19.52 -7.18
N GLU A 126 -0.87 -20.36 -6.35
CA GLU A 126 -0.42 -21.67 -6.78
C GLU A 126 -1.62 -22.60 -6.97
N PRO A 127 -1.74 -23.30 -8.11
CA PRO A 127 -2.90 -24.16 -8.39
C PRO A 127 -3.19 -25.23 -7.33
N ASP A 128 -2.14 -25.77 -6.68
CA ASP A 128 -2.24 -26.90 -5.77
C ASP A 128 -2.39 -26.50 -4.29
N THR A 129 -1.99 -25.28 -3.91
CA THR A 129 -2.02 -24.81 -2.51
C THR A 129 -2.80 -23.53 -2.26
N GLY A 130 -3.06 -22.73 -3.28
CA GLY A 130 -3.80 -21.48 -3.16
C GLY A 130 -2.90 -20.26 -3.04
N TYR A 131 -3.35 -19.26 -2.28
CA TYR A 131 -2.72 -17.93 -2.24
C TYR A 131 -1.43 -17.93 -1.44
N LEU A 132 -0.38 -17.33 -2.01
CA LEU A 132 0.93 -17.28 -1.36
C LEU A 132 1.05 -16.19 -0.29
N ALA A 133 0.34 -15.07 -0.44
CA ALA A 133 0.50 -13.92 0.45
C ALA A 133 0.33 -14.25 1.95
N PRO A 134 -0.66 -15.07 2.37
CA PRO A 134 -0.79 -15.49 3.77
C PRO A 134 0.29 -16.47 4.26
N GLU A 135 0.96 -17.18 3.35
CA GLU A 135 2.04 -18.09 3.70
C GLU A 135 3.40 -17.39 3.82
N LEU A 136 3.53 -16.19 3.25
CA LEU A 136 4.74 -15.38 3.26
C LEU A 136 4.83 -14.52 4.53
N GLY A 137 6.05 -14.21 4.96
CA GLY A 137 6.28 -13.32 6.10
C GLY A 137 5.90 -11.86 5.84
N SER A 138 5.93 -11.41 4.58
CA SER A 138 5.42 -10.10 4.14
C SER A 138 5.48 -9.94 2.62
N VAL A 139 4.69 -8.99 2.08
CA VAL A 139 4.79 -8.50 0.70
C VAL A 139 5.26 -7.04 0.74
N VAL A 140 6.31 -6.72 -0.03
CA VAL A 140 6.94 -5.40 -0.05
C VAL A 140 7.09 -4.92 -1.47
N ARG A 141 6.70 -3.66 -1.74
CA ARG A 141 6.90 -2.98 -3.03
C ARG A 141 8.04 -1.97 -2.91
N ARG A 142 8.88 -1.87 -3.95
CA ARG A 142 10.02 -0.95 -4.02
C ARG A 142 10.11 -0.31 -5.40
N THR A 143 10.53 0.95 -5.45
CA THR A 143 10.80 1.64 -6.71
C THR A 143 12.14 1.26 -7.34
N THR A 144 13.04 0.69 -6.54
CA THR A 144 14.38 0.28 -6.96
C THR A 144 14.68 -1.13 -6.46
N ALA A 145 15.45 -1.88 -7.26
CA ALA A 145 16.01 -3.15 -6.84
C ALA A 145 17.28 -2.90 -6.00
N GLY A 146 17.53 -3.76 -5.01
CA GLY A 146 18.69 -3.66 -4.12
C GLY A 146 18.34 -3.62 -2.65
N GLU A 147 19.37 -3.47 -1.82
CA GLU A 147 19.23 -3.40 -0.37
C GLU A 147 18.65 -2.04 0.05
N ILE A 148 17.68 -2.09 0.98
CA ILE A 148 17.23 -0.87 1.67
C ILE A 148 18.29 -0.56 2.73
N THR A 149 18.78 0.68 2.72
CA THR A 149 19.70 1.16 3.76
C THR A 149 19.02 1.04 5.13
N ALA A 150 19.71 0.42 6.09
CA ALA A 150 19.19 0.31 7.44
C ALA A 150 19.00 1.71 8.06
N TYR A 151 17.90 1.89 8.78
CA TYR A 151 17.69 3.09 9.58
C TYR A 151 18.77 3.16 10.68
N THR A 152 19.39 4.32 10.82
CA THR A 152 20.51 4.56 11.76
C THR A 152 20.18 5.60 12.83
N GLY A 153 18.96 6.14 12.84
CA GLY A 153 18.52 7.07 13.87
C GLY A 153 18.40 6.39 15.24
N GLN A 154 18.49 7.21 16.29
CA GLN A 154 18.27 6.77 17.66
C GLN A 154 16.83 7.08 18.04
N LEU A 155 16.08 6.05 18.40
CA LEU A 155 14.71 6.16 18.91
C LEU A 155 14.68 5.67 20.35
N ALA A 156 13.63 6.05 21.08
CA ALA A 156 13.38 5.52 22.42
C ALA A 156 13.26 3.98 22.33
N THR A 157 13.78 3.27 23.34
CA THR A 157 13.78 1.79 23.35
C THR A 157 12.87 1.21 24.42
N ASP A 158 12.37 2.07 25.31
CA ASP A 158 11.49 1.79 26.44
C ASP A 158 10.03 2.12 26.15
N GLN A 159 9.75 2.97 25.14
CA GLN A 159 8.42 3.34 24.68
C GLN A 159 8.29 3.32 23.15
N PHE A 160 7.08 3.11 22.65
CA PHE A 160 6.74 3.20 21.24
C PHE A 160 5.89 4.45 20.96
N ASN A 161 6.45 5.38 20.18
CA ASN A 161 5.88 6.71 19.97
C ASN A 161 5.18 6.81 18.63
N VAL A 162 3.89 7.12 18.67
CA VAL A 162 3.01 7.21 17.51
C VAL A 162 2.40 8.61 17.41
N LEU A 163 2.52 9.23 16.24
CA LEU A 163 1.79 10.46 15.92
C LEU A 163 0.64 10.12 14.96
N LEU A 164 -0.59 10.27 15.42
CA LEU A 164 -1.79 10.16 14.59
C LEU A 164 -2.15 11.52 13.99
N VAL A 165 -2.22 11.55 12.67
CA VAL A 165 -2.66 12.69 11.87
C VAL A 165 -3.89 12.24 11.08
N SER A 166 -5.05 12.83 11.38
CA SER A 166 -6.30 12.49 10.72
C SER A 166 -7.01 13.77 10.29
N PRO A 167 -6.65 14.33 9.13
CA PRO A 167 -7.33 15.48 8.56
C PRO A 167 -8.73 15.06 8.10
N LEU A 168 -9.72 15.93 8.30
CA LEU A 168 -11.08 15.72 7.80
C LEU A 168 -11.55 17.01 7.11
N PRO A 169 -10.96 17.33 5.93
CA PRO A 169 -11.35 18.52 5.19
C PRO A 169 -12.84 18.46 4.89
N ARG A 170 -13.53 19.58 5.07
CA ARG A 170 -14.93 19.68 4.68
C ARG A 170 -15.01 19.57 3.16
N PRO A 171 -16.06 18.91 2.63
CA PRO A 171 -16.48 19.17 1.27
C PRO A 171 -16.57 20.68 1.11
N ASP A 172 -15.90 21.23 0.11
CA ASP A 172 -16.24 22.59 -0.31
C ASP A 172 -17.76 22.63 -0.52
N VAL A 173 -18.40 23.72 -0.10
CA VAL A 173 -19.86 23.91 -0.17
C VAL A 173 -20.26 24.02 -1.64
N VAL A 174 -20.27 22.90 -2.35
CA VAL A 174 -21.01 22.73 -3.58
C VAL A 174 -22.46 22.57 -3.14
N ASP A 175 -23.28 23.51 -3.59
CA ASP A 175 -24.68 23.70 -3.24
C ASP A 175 -25.39 22.37 -2.91
N SER A 176 -25.69 22.18 -1.61
CA SER A 176 -26.41 21.03 -1.03
C SER A 176 -27.79 20.74 -1.67
N SER A 177 -28.18 21.53 -2.67
CA SER A 177 -29.36 21.33 -3.51
C SER A 177 -29.20 20.21 -4.56
N GLN A 178 -27.98 19.70 -4.81
CA GLN A 178 -27.72 18.57 -5.71
C GLN A 178 -27.11 17.33 -5.05
N ALA A 179 -26.88 17.35 -3.74
CA ALA A 179 -26.49 16.16 -2.99
C ALA A 179 -27.64 15.14 -3.07
N HIS A 180 -27.50 14.16 -3.95
CA HIS A 180 -28.38 13.00 -3.92
C HIS A 180 -28.17 12.34 -2.58
N SER A 181 -29.22 11.77 -2.01
CA SER A 181 -29.16 11.05 -0.74
C SER A 181 -28.23 9.84 -0.92
N GLY A 182 -26.94 10.05 -0.67
CA GLY A 182 -25.84 9.18 -1.11
C GLY A 182 -24.49 9.91 -1.23
N ASP A 183 -24.46 11.20 -1.61
CA ASP A 183 -23.23 12.02 -1.74
C ASP A 183 -22.78 12.60 -0.40
N THR A 184 -22.63 11.75 0.61
CA THR A 184 -21.73 12.10 1.71
C THR A 184 -20.35 11.87 1.13
N ILE A 185 -19.50 12.90 1.00
CA ILE A 185 -18.05 12.67 0.82
C ILE A 185 -17.69 11.66 1.89
N GLY A 186 -17.44 10.44 1.43
CA GLY A 186 -17.47 9.26 2.27
C GLY A 186 -16.50 9.50 3.41
N SER A 187 -16.94 9.21 4.63
CA SER A 187 -16.04 9.03 5.75
C SER A 187 -14.93 8.09 5.27
N TYR A 188 -13.78 8.62 4.86
CA TYR A 188 -12.62 7.83 4.50
C TYR A 188 -12.41 6.89 5.67
N GLY A 189 -12.55 5.58 5.43
CA GLY A 189 -12.77 4.62 6.51
C GLY A 189 -11.65 4.74 7.53
N SER A 190 -11.91 5.42 8.65
CA SER A 190 -10.88 5.68 9.65
C SER A 190 -10.52 4.37 10.32
N LEU A 191 -9.23 4.08 10.35
CA LEU A 191 -8.68 2.94 11.07
C LEU A 191 -8.17 3.36 12.45
N ALA A 192 -8.36 4.60 12.89
CA ALA A 192 -7.87 5.10 14.18
C ALA A 192 -8.30 4.22 15.35
N ASN A 193 -9.57 3.76 15.40
CA ASN A 193 -10.04 2.88 16.47
C ASN A 193 -9.37 1.50 16.44
N ALA A 194 -9.21 0.91 15.25
CA ALA A 194 -8.54 -0.37 15.09
C ALA A 194 -7.04 -0.25 15.44
N ALA A 195 -6.40 0.84 15.01
CA ALA A 195 -5.03 1.16 15.35
C ALA A 195 -4.87 1.33 16.87
N LEU A 196 -5.78 2.06 17.53
CA LEU A 196 -5.76 2.23 18.98
C LEU A 196 -5.90 0.88 19.70
N SER A 197 -6.85 0.03 19.29
CA SER A 197 -7.00 -1.31 19.89
C SER A 197 -5.73 -2.17 19.73
N VAL A 198 -5.02 -2.05 18.60
CA VAL A 198 -3.74 -2.74 18.40
C VAL A 198 -2.68 -2.16 19.35
N LEU A 199 -2.55 -0.84 19.43
CA LEU A 199 -1.59 -0.18 20.31
C LEU A 199 -1.82 -0.52 21.79
N GLU A 200 -3.08 -0.57 22.23
CA GLU A 200 -3.47 -0.98 23.60
C GLU A 200 -3.18 -2.46 23.90
N SER A 201 -3.04 -3.29 22.87
CA SER A 201 -2.74 -4.72 23.01
C SER A 201 -1.24 -5.05 23.04
N LEU A 202 -0.37 -4.05 22.83
CA LEU A 202 1.08 -4.25 22.82
C LEU A 202 1.62 -4.40 24.26
N ASP A 203 2.59 -5.29 24.45
CA ASP A 203 3.29 -5.49 25.73
C ASP A 203 4.38 -4.41 26.00
N VAL A 204 4.25 -3.21 25.42
CA VAL A 204 5.19 -2.09 25.50
C VAL A 204 4.43 -0.79 25.79
N GLU A 205 5.05 0.15 26.51
CA GLU A 205 4.48 1.48 26.74
C GLU A 205 4.32 2.23 25.40
N VAL A 206 3.12 2.68 25.09
CA VAL A 206 2.83 3.43 23.86
C VAL A 206 2.48 4.87 24.20
N GLU A 207 3.22 5.82 23.62
CA GLU A 207 2.84 7.23 23.60
C GLU A 207 2.12 7.51 22.28
N LEU A 208 0.82 7.81 22.37
CA LEU A 208 -0.01 8.20 21.22
C LEU A 208 -0.34 9.68 21.30
N ASP A 209 0.27 10.46 20.41
CA ASP A 209 -0.09 11.84 20.19
C ASP A 209 -1.10 11.95 19.03
N CYS A 210 -2.18 12.68 19.26
CA CYS A 210 -3.14 13.04 18.22
C CYS A 210 -2.92 14.50 17.81
N LEU A 211 -2.49 14.73 16.56
CA LEU A 211 -2.22 16.08 16.08
C LEU A 211 -3.52 16.91 16.04
N ARG A 212 -3.50 18.09 16.65
CA ARG A 212 -4.61 19.06 16.65
C ARG A 212 -4.07 20.49 16.56
N PRO A 213 -4.49 21.30 15.56
CA PRO A 213 -5.28 20.89 14.40
C PRO A 213 -4.47 19.97 13.46
N PRO A 214 -5.08 19.02 12.74
CA PRO A 214 -4.39 18.11 11.82
C PRO A 214 -4.03 18.76 10.48
N THR A 215 -3.50 19.99 10.50
CA THR A 215 -3.02 20.69 9.30
C THR A 215 -1.58 20.27 8.96
N PHE A 216 -1.17 20.44 7.70
CA PHE A 216 0.21 20.17 7.31
C PHE A 216 1.20 21.12 8.00
N ALA A 217 0.82 22.38 8.23
CA ALA A 217 1.64 23.34 8.95
C ALA A 217 1.86 22.94 10.42
N ALA A 218 0.80 22.49 11.10
CA ALA A 218 0.90 22.00 12.48
C ALA A 218 1.74 20.71 12.56
N LEU A 219 1.60 19.80 11.58
CA LEU A 219 2.43 18.61 11.50
C LEU A 219 3.92 18.97 11.37
N ALA A 220 4.23 19.93 10.50
CA ALA A 220 5.60 20.38 10.28
C ALA A 220 6.22 21.01 11.55
N GLU A 221 5.47 21.90 12.22
CA GLU A 221 5.91 22.51 13.47
C GLU A 221 6.10 21.47 14.57
N HIS A 222 5.14 20.56 14.74
CA HIS A 222 5.16 19.54 15.79
C HIS A 222 6.35 18.58 15.63
N LEU A 223 6.62 18.12 14.42
CA LEU A 223 7.76 17.26 14.13
C LEU A 223 9.11 18.00 14.28
N ALA A 224 9.18 19.27 13.90
CA ALA A 224 10.40 20.07 14.06
C ALA A 224 10.78 20.30 15.53
N GLN A 225 9.80 20.36 16.43
CA GLN A 225 10.01 20.47 17.87
C GLN A 225 10.44 19.13 18.52
N ARG A 226 10.24 18.00 17.83
CA ARG A 226 10.47 16.63 18.34
C ARG A 226 11.24 15.76 17.33
N PRO A 227 12.43 16.18 16.86
CA PRO A 227 13.20 15.41 15.88
C PRO A 227 13.62 14.06 16.48
N GLY A 228 13.46 12.98 15.70
CA GLY A 228 13.83 11.62 16.10
C GLY A 228 13.00 11.07 17.28
N HIS A 229 11.82 11.62 17.54
CA HIS A 229 10.98 11.16 18.64
C HIS A 229 9.98 10.07 18.23
N TYR A 230 9.35 10.21 17.06
CA TYR A 230 8.30 9.29 16.60
C TYR A 230 8.85 8.08 15.85
N HIS A 231 8.39 6.90 16.22
CA HIS A 231 8.65 5.66 15.50
C HIS A 231 7.73 5.53 14.28
N LEU A 232 6.49 5.98 14.44
CA LEU A 232 5.46 5.85 13.43
C LEU A 232 4.64 7.13 13.36
N VAL A 233 4.48 7.64 12.14
CA VAL A 233 3.43 8.62 11.83
C VAL A 233 2.31 7.89 11.10
N HIS A 234 1.10 7.92 11.67
CA HIS A 234 -0.10 7.36 11.06
C HIS A 234 -0.88 8.50 10.41
N LEU A 235 -0.92 8.49 9.08
CA LEU A 235 -1.77 9.38 8.30
C LEU A 235 -3.09 8.63 8.00
N ASP A 236 -4.16 8.98 8.72
CA ASP A 236 -5.43 8.25 8.72
C ASP A 236 -6.55 9.06 8.06
N GLY A 237 -7.23 8.45 7.09
CA GLY A 237 -8.37 9.07 6.40
C GLY A 237 -7.96 10.11 5.36
N LEU A 238 -6.74 10.01 4.83
CA LEU A 238 -6.28 10.90 3.76
C LEU A 238 -6.99 10.60 2.44
N ALA A 239 -7.40 11.65 1.76
CA ALA A 239 -7.91 11.54 0.41
C ALA A 239 -6.77 11.69 -0.62
N TRP A 240 -6.87 10.97 -1.74
CA TRP A 240 -5.92 11.03 -2.87
C TRP A 240 -6.64 11.53 -4.12
N ASP A 241 -5.97 12.37 -4.92
CA ASP A 241 -6.42 12.81 -6.26
C ASP A 241 -7.91 13.21 -6.34
N SER A 242 -8.33 14.16 -5.52
CA SER A 242 -9.67 14.77 -5.65
C SER A 242 -9.89 15.32 -7.06
N PRO A 243 -11.09 15.18 -7.67
CA PRO A 243 -11.43 15.86 -8.92
C PRO A 243 -11.28 17.40 -8.83
N ASP A 244 -11.38 17.99 -7.62
CA ASP A 244 -11.14 19.42 -7.38
C ASP A 244 -9.65 19.76 -7.16
N VAL A 245 -8.78 18.75 -7.07
CA VAL A 245 -7.34 18.92 -6.83
C VAL A 245 -6.58 18.78 -8.15
N MET A 246 -6.07 19.91 -8.62
CA MET A 246 -5.27 20.04 -9.85
C MET A 246 -3.87 19.39 -9.78
N VAL A 247 -3.51 18.78 -8.64
CA VAL A 247 -2.19 18.20 -8.39
C VAL A 247 -2.32 16.69 -8.23
N SER A 248 -2.00 15.95 -9.29
CA SER A 248 -1.94 14.48 -9.23
C SER A 248 -0.84 14.02 -8.26
N GLY A 249 -1.14 13.03 -7.42
CA GLY A 249 -0.26 12.52 -6.37
C GLY A 249 -0.30 13.32 -5.07
N ALA A 250 -1.26 14.22 -4.87
CA ALA A 250 -1.40 14.98 -3.63
C ALA A 250 -2.26 14.25 -2.59
N MET A 251 -1.84 14.36 -1.33
CA MET A 251 -2.65 13.96 -0.17
C MET A 251 -3.39 15.18 0.36
N VAL A 252 -4.68 15.04 0.67
CA VAL A 252 -5.52 16.17 1.10
C VAL A 252 -5.53 16.29 2.62
N PHE A 253 -4.92 17.37 3.13
CA PHE A 253 -4.99 17.81 4.53
C PHE A 253 -6.16 18.79 4.72
N GLU A 254 -6.34 19.30 5.94
CA GLU A 254 -7.24 20.42 6.21
C GLU A 254 -6.47 21.73 6.49
N GLN A 255 -7.05 22.85 6.08
CA GLN A 255 -6.67 24.20 6.51
C GLN A 255 -7.23 24.51 7.91
N GLU A 256 -6.80 25.61 8.52
CA GLU A 256 -7.33 26.08 9.81
C GLU A 256 -8.85 26.36 9.78
N ASP A 257 -9.39 26.75 8.63
CA ASP A 257 -10.83 26.97 8.44
C ASP A 257 -11.62 25.69 8.09
N GLY A 258 -10.91 24.56 7.98
CA GLY A 258 -11.44 23.25 7.65
C GLY A 258 -11.63 22.99 6.15
N SER A 259 -11.21 23.89 5.27
CA SER A 259 -11.18 23.64 3.81
C SER A 259 -10.06 22.66 3.43
N ALA A 260 -10.12 22.12 2.21
CA ALA A 260 -9.11 21.20 1.70
C ALA A 260 -7.74 21.88 1.48
N ASP A 261 -6.66 21.23 1.93
CA ASP A 261 -5.28 21.63 1.69
C ASP A 261 -4.52 20.51 0.95
N PRO A 262 -4.41 20.58 -0.39
CA PRO A 262 -3.69 19.57 -1.16
C PRO A 262 -2.17 19.71 -0.97
N VAL A 263 -1.51 18.64 -0.49
CA VAL A 263 -0.07 18.61 -0.26
C VAL A 263 0.58 17.52 -1.09
N GLU A 264 1.59 17.88 -1.88
CA GLU A 264 2.38 16.92 -2.65
C GLU A 264 3.04 15.86 -1.75
N ALA A 265 2.97 14.60 -2.18
CA ALA A 265 3.56 13.48 -1.44
C ALA A 265 5.09 13.65 -1.19
N SER A 266 5.80 14.32 -2.10
CA SER A 266 7.21 14.68 -1.97
C SER A 266 7.47 15.54 -0.72
N ARG A 267 6.65 16.57 -0.49
CA ARG A 267 6.77 17.48 0.66
C ARG A 267 6.52 16.76 1.98
N ILE A 268 5.57 15.84 1.99
CA ILE A 268 5.28 14.99 3.15
C ILE A 268 6.47 14.06 3.44
N ALA A 269 7.03 13.42 2.40
CA ALA A 269 8.20 12.57 2.53
C ALA A 269 9.43 13.35 3.04
N GLU A 270 9.70 14.53 2.49
CA GLU A 270 10.80 15.41 2.94
C GLU A 270 10.65 15.79 4.42
N LEU A 271 9.44 16.15 4.85
CA LEU A 271 9.15 16.48 6.24
C LEU A 271 9.43 15.30 7.17
N LEU A 272 8.93 14.10 6.83
CA LEU A 272 9.08 12.90 7.66
C LEU A 272 10.53 12.43 7.73
N VAL A 273 11.28 12.52 6.62
CA VAL A 273 12.72 12.23 6.58
C VAL A 273 13.51 13.24 7.43
N ALA A 274 13.21 14.53 7.32
CA ALA A 274 13.87 15.57 8.12
C ALA A 274 13.60 15.41 9.62
N ALA A 275 12.40 14.94 9.97
CA ALA A 275 12.03 14.61 11.35
C ALA A 275 12.61 13.29 11.86
N GLY A 276 13.27 12.50 11.00
CA GLY A 276 13.86 11.22 11.38
C GLY A 276 12.85 10.10 11.62
N VAL A 277 11.64 10.20 11.05
CA VAL A 277 10.59 9.20 11.21
C VAL A 277 10.88 7.98 10.31
N PRO A 278 11.08 6.78 10.86
CA PRO A 278 11.44 5.61 10.07
C PRO A 278 10.24 4.92 9.39
N THR A 279 9.03 5.08 9.94
CA THR A 279 7.84 4.35 9.49
C THR A 279 6.65 5.29 9.34
N VAL A 280 5.93 5.13 8.22
CA VAL A 280 4.69 5.86 7.95
C VAL A 280 3.62 4.82 7.67
N LEU A 281 2.52 4.88 8.40
CA LEU A 281 1.31 4.14 8.07
C LEU A 281 0.37 5.09 7.35
N ILE A 282 -0.08 4.73 6.16
CA ILE A 282 -1.01 5.55 5.38
C ILE A 282 -2.29 4.74 5.20
N ASN A 283 -3.38 5.27 5.75
CA ASN A 283 -4.73 4.83 5.44
C ASN A 283 -5.38 5.92 4.58
N ALA A 284 -5.51 5.64 3.29
CA ALA A 284 -5.99 6.60 2.30
C ALA A 284 -6.98 5.96 1.32
N GLY A 285 -7.86 6.79 0.77
CA GLY A 285 -8.86 6.40 -0.22
C GLY A 285 -8.96 7.40 -1.38
N ASP A 286 -9.44 6.90 -2.52
CA ASP A 286 -9.74 7.70 -3.70
C ASP A 286 -10.99 8.56 -3.45
N ILE A 287 -10.99 9.81 -3.94
CA ILE A 287 -12.20 10.61 -4.06
C ILE A 287 -12.72 10.30 -5.46
N GLY A 288 -13.77 9.50 -5.54
CA GLY A 288 -14.39 9.18 -6.82
C GLY A 288 -14.72 10.44 -7.64
N PRO A 289 -14.92 10.29 -8.97
CA PRO A 289 -15.43 11.38 -9.81
C PRO A 289 -16.85 11.82 -9.42
#